data_AF-A0A931IPK0-F1
#
_entry.id   AF-A0A931IPK0-F1
#
_cell.length_a   1.000
_cell.length_b   1.000
_cell.length_c   1.000
_cell.angle_alpha   90.00
_cell.angle_beta   90.00
_cell.angle_gamma   90.00
#
_symmetry.space_group_name_H-M   'P 1'
#
loop_
_entity.id
_entity.type
_entity.pdbx_description
1 polymer ?
#
loop_
_entity_poly.entity_id
_entity_poly.type
_entity_poly.pdbx_seq_one_letter_code
_entity_poly.pdbx_strand_id
1 'polypeptide(L)' 'MKNRNVTGIVLAVIYCIVLFKILTDSPPGEAPNNPLWAYTMIPLGAIAITSLFDYVIKFDLFDFFKKKK' A
#
# COMPACT_ATOMS: atom_id res chain seq x y z
N MET A 1 -18.04 -13.34 -5.75
CA MET A 1 -16.76 -12.61 -5.76
C MET A 1 -16.86 -11.50 -4.73
N LYS A 2 -16.00 -11.45 -3.71
CA LYS A 2 -16.04 -10.42 -2.66
C LYS A 2 -15.63 -9.09 -3.32
N ASN A 3 -16.51 -8.09 -3.33
CA ASN A 3 -16.16 -6.73 -3.78
C ASN A 3 -15.08 -6.21 -2.83
N ARG A 4 -13.83 -6.24 -3.29
CA ARG A 4 -12.70 -5.64 -2.59
C ARG A 4 -12.67 -4.17 -2.95
N ASN A 5 -12.34 -3.31 -1.99
CA ASN A 5 -12.23 -1.89 -2.25
C ASN A 5 -11.04 -1.61 -3.18
N VAL A 6 -11.33 -1.20 -4.43
CA VAL A 6 -10.31 -0.98 -5.46
C VAL A 6 -9.40 0.17 -5.04
N THR A 7 -9.97 1.21 -4.45
CA THR A 7 -9.21 2.35 -3.91
C THR A 7 -8.20 1.90 -2.85
N GLY A 8 -8.61 1.03 -1.93
CA GLY A 8 -7.74 0.49 -0.89
C GLY A 8 -6.59 -0.35 -1.45
N ILE A 9 -6.86 -1.16 -2.47
CA ILE A 9 -5.83 -1.97 -3.16
C ILE A 9 -4.82 -1.04 -3.85
N VAL A 10 -5.28 -0.05 -4.60
CA VAL A 10 -4.41 0.89 -5.31
C VAL A 10 -3.50 1.63 -4.32
N LEU A 11 -4.05 2.09 -3.20
CA LEU A 11 -3.29 2.78 -2.16
C LEU A 11 -2.23 1.87 -1.52
N ALA A 12 -2.59 0.61 -1.25
CA ALA A 12 -1.66 -0.38 -0.69
C ALA A 12 -0.49 -0.67 -1.65
N VAL A 13 -0.75 -0.73 -2.96
CA VAL A 13 0.31 -0.89 -3.97
C VAL A 13 1.24 0.32 -4.01
N ILE A 14 0.69 1.53 -3.99
CA ILE A 14 1.49 2.76 -3.95
C ILE A 14 2.36 2.78 -2.69
N TYR A 15 1.79 2.44 -1.54
CA TYR A 15 2.52 2.34 -0.28
C TYR A 15 3.70 1.38 -0.37
N CYS A 16 3.52 0.17 -0.92
CA CYS A 16 4.59 -0.81 -1.08
C CYS A 16 5.74 -0.26 -1.94
N ILE A 17 5.43 0.40 -3.06
CA ILE A 17 6.44 0.95 -3.98
C ILE A 17 7.24 2.07 -3.31
N VAL A 18 6.55 3.00 -2.65
CA VAL A 18 7.18 4.14 -1.97
C VAL A 18 8.06 3.66 -0.81
N LEU A 19 7.53 2.76 0.02
CA LEU A 19 8.28 2.25 1.16
C LEU A 19 9.50 1.42 0.71
N PHE A 20 9.35 0.60 -0.33
CA PHE A 20 10.48 -0.11 -0.92
C PHE A 20 11.55 0.87 -1.39
N LYS A 21 11.16 1.94 -2.11
CA LYS A 21 12.11 2.98 -2.54
C LYS A 21 12.86 3.58 -1.36
N ILE A 22 12.17 3.97 -0.30
CA ILE A 22 12.78 4.51 0.93
C ILE A 22 13.76 3.49 1.57
N LEU A 23 13.36 2.23 1.66
CA LEU A 23 14.18 1.18 2.27
C LEU A 23 15.40 0.78 1.43
N THR A 24 15.37 1.06 0.13
CA THR A 24 16.49 0.81 -0.79
C THR A 24 17.31 2.05 -1.12
N ASP A 25 16.87 3.22 -0.66
CA ASP A 25 17.58 4.46 -0.91
C ASP A 25 18.87 4.46 -0.08
N SER A 26 20.01 4.60 -0.75
CA SER A 26 21.32 4.53 -0.12
C SER A 26 22.34 5.33 -0.92
N PRO A 27 23.38 5.86 -0.25
CA PRO A 27 24.45 6.58 -0.93
C PRO A 27 25.07 5.74 -2.06
N PRO A 28 25.47 6.37 -3.17
CA PRO A 28 26.09 5.65 -4.28
C PRO A 28 27.37 4.95 -3.82
N GLY A 29 27.40 3.62 -3.95
CA GLY A 29 28.51 2.77 -3.52
C GLY A 29 28.26 2.01 -2.22
N GLU A 30 27.17 2.30 -1.50
CA GLU A 30 26.76 1.57 -0.29
C GLU A 30 25.50 0.74 -0.54
N ALA A 31 25.45 -0.46 0.05
CA ALA A 31 24.24 -1.27 0.06
C ALA A 31 23.24 -0.72 1.10
N PRO A 32 21.92 -0.87 0.87
CA PRO A 32 20.93 -0.52 1.88
C PRO A 32 21.16 -1.22 3.20
N ASN A 33 21.43 -0.42 4.24
CA ASN A 33 21.72 -0.90 5.59
C ASN A 33 20.52 -0.65 6.53
N ASN A 34 19.34 -1.08 6.10
CA ASN A 34 18.15 -1.07 6.95
C ASN A 34 18.03 -2.38 7.71
N PRO A 35 17.58 -2.36 8.99
CA PRO A 35 17.42 -3.58 9.75
C PRO A 35 16.37 -4.48 9.09
N LEU A 36 16.59 -5.81 9.09
CA LEU A 36 15.75 -6.77 8.38
C LEU A 36 14.25 -6.67 8.74
N TRP A 37 13.93 -6.29 9.98
CA TRP A 37 12.55 -6.11 10.41
C TRP A 37 11.85 -4.94 9.70
N ALA A 38 12.57 -3.92 9.24
CA ALA A 38 11.98 -2.78 8.54
C ALA A 38 11.29 -3.21 7.23
N TYR A 39 11.81 -4.24 6.55
CA TYR A 39 11.19 -4.80 5.36
C TYR A 39 9.86 -5.50 5.66
N THR A 40 9.63 -5.96 6.89
CA THR A 40 8.33 -6.54 7.32
C THR A 40 7.23 -5.49 7.41
N MET A 41 7.57 -4.21 7.47
CA MET A 41 6.58 -3.12 7.44
C MET A 41 5.85 -3.06 6.10
N ILE A 42 6.46 -3.53 4.99
CA ILE A 42 5.83 -3.56 3.67
C ILE A 42 4.55 -4.41 3.68
N PRO A 43 4.60 -5.73 4.00
CA PRO A 43 3.39 -6.54 4.07
C PRO A 43 2.45 -6.11 5.20
N LEU A 44 2.97 -5.67 6.35
CA LEU A 44 2.14 -5.21 7.46
C LEU A 44 1.31 -3.97 7.10
N GLY A 45 1.93 -2.96 6.49
CA GLY A 45 1.24 -1.75 6.07
C GLY A 45 0.23 -2.02 4.95
N ALA A 46 0.55 -2.92 4.00
CA ALA A 46 -0.39 -3.34 2.97
C ALA A 46 -1.66 -3.99 3.58
N ILE A 47 -1.49 -4.89 4.55
CA ILE A 47 -2.61 -5.52 5.27
C ILE A 47 -3.40 -4.47 6.06
N ALA A 48 -2.73 -3.53 6.72
CA ALA A 48 -3.38 -2.46 7.47
C ALA A 48 -4.23 -1.56 6.55
N ILE A 49 -3.68 -1.11 5.42
CA ILE A 49 -4.37 -0.26 4.43
C ILE A 49 -5.57 -1.01 3.85
N THR A 50 -5.36 -2.22 3.35
CA THR A 50 -6.45 -3.02 2.77
C THR A 50 -7.54 -3.33 3.79
N SER A 51 -7.18 -3.65 5.03
CA SER A 51 -8.15 -3.86 6.11
C SER A 51 -8.90 -2.57 6.45
N LEU A 52 -8.22 -1.43 6.52
CA LEU A 52 -8.87 -0.16 6.82
C LEU A 52 -9.87 0.23 5.71
N PHE A 53 -9.53 0.00 4.45
CA PHE A 53 -10.43 0.26 3.32
C PHE A 53 -11.53 -0.79 3.14
N ASP A 54 -11.32 -2.05 3.53
CA ASP A 54 -12.37 -3.06 3.45
C ASP A 54 -13.34 -2.99 4.65
N TYR A 55 -12.87 -2.61 5.85
CA TYR A 55 -13.68 -2.63 7.08
C TYR A 55 -14.20 -1.26 7.52
N VAL A 56 -13.38 -0.21 7.44
CA VAL A 56 -13.74 1.13 7.95
C VAL A 56 -14.32 1.99 6.83
N ILE A 57 -13.63 2.03 5.68
CA ILE A 57 -13.99 2.91 4.57
C ILE A 57 -14.76 2.12 3.52
N LYS A 58 -16.08 2.00 3.68
CA LYS A 58 -16.96 1.46 2.62
C LYS A 58 -17.08 2.35 1.38
N PHE A 59 -16.38 3.50 1.37
CA PHE A 59 -16.33 4.41 0.25
C PHE A 59 -15.27 3.93 -0.75
N ASP A 60 -15.71 3.36 -1.87
CA ASP A 60 -14.84 3.08 -3.00
C ASP A 60 -14.98 4.24 -3.99
N LEU A 61 -13.96 5.12 -3.99
CA LEU A 61 -13.87 6.26 -4.89
C LEU A 61 -14.01 5.82 -6.35
N PHE A 62 -13.53 4.63 -6.68
CA PHE A 62 -13.60 4.06 -8.02
C PHE A 62 -15.04 3.72 -8.44
N ASP A 63 -15.85 3.16 -7.54
CA ASP A 63 -17.28 2.92 -7.80
C ASP A 63 -18.07 4.22 -7.90
N PHE A 64 -17.69 5.26 -7.14
CA PHE A 64 -18.30 6.59 -7.25
C PHE A 64 -18.04 7.21 -8.63
N PHE A 65 -16.81 7.13 -9.13
CA PHE A 65 -16.48 7.60 -10.49
C PHE A 65 -17.13 6.75 -11.59
N LYS A 66 -17.23 5.43 -11.39
CA LYS A 66 -17.88 4.53 -12.34
C LYS A 66 -19.39 4.75 -12.43
N LYS A 67 -20.07 5.10 -11.33
CA LYS A 67 -21.50 5.47 -11.32
C LYS A 67 -21.81 6.81 -11.99
N LYS A 68 -20.81 7.68 -12.16
CA LYS A 68 -20.97 8.99 -12.81
C LYS A 68 -20.73 8.96 -14.32
N LYS A 69 -20.42 7.80 -14.89
CA LYS A 69 -20.22 7.60 -16.34
C LYS A 69 -21.38 6.80 -16.91
#